data_AF-A0A961ZVC8-F1
#
_entry.id   AF-A0A961ZVC8-F1
#
_cell.length_a   1.000
_cell.length_b   1.000
_cell.length_c   1.000
_cell.angle_alpha   90.00
_cell.angle_beta   90.00
_cell.angle_gamma   90.00
#
_symmetry.space_group_name_H-M   'P 1'
#
loop_
_entity.id
_entity.type
_entity.pdbx_description
1 polymer ?
#
loop_
_entity_poly.entity_id
_entity_poly.type
_entity_poly.pdbx_seq_one_letter_code
_entity_poly.pdbx_strand_id
1 'polypeptide(L)' 'MILGVAASTMFVSGEAEARRGGKGYYVKQYDVDRPLHGYEGHTWRGYYCSYKRLPKRVCKWNGERERCKVVGWTLEQSCQ' A
#
# COMPACT_ATOMS: atom_id res chain seq x y z
N MET A 1 -22.26 24.17 -20.54
CA MET A 1 -21.83 24.04 -19.15
C MET A 1 -21.36 22.61 -18.95
N ILE A 2 -20.07 22.38 -18.70
CA ILE A 2 -19.49 21.03 -18.62
C ILE A 2 -19.63 20.56 -17.16
N LEU A 3 -20.43 19.51 -16.95
CA LEU A 3 -20.61 18.84 -15.67
C LEU A 3 -19.33 18.05 -15.33
N GLY A 4 -18.55 18.55 -14.38
CA GLY A 4 -17.38 17.86 -13.86
C GLY A 4 -17.78 16.72 -12.92
N VAL A 5 -17.48 15.49 -13.30
CA VAL A 5 -17.64 14.31 -12.44
C VAL A 5 -16.47 14.28 -11.45
N ALA A 6 -16.74 14.62 -10.20
CA ALA A 6 -15.79 14.50 -9.10
C ALA A 6 -15.64 13.01 -8.72
N ALA A 7 -14.56 12.37 -9.17
CA ALA A 7 -14.17 11.05 -8.72
C ALA A 7 -13.73 11.11 -7.25
N SER A 8 -14.59 10.63 -6.36
CA SER A 8 -14.30 10.55 -4.92
C SER A 8 -13.46 9.31 -4.65
N THR A 9 -12.18 9.48 -4.33
CA THR A 9 -11.34 8.38 -3.83
C THR A 9 -11.75 8.06 -2.40
N MET A 10 -12.40 6.92 -2.19
CA MET A 10 -12.70 6.40 -0.86
C MET A 10 -11.40 5.95 -0.18
N PHE A 11 -11.00 6.66 0.88
CA PHE A 11 -9.93 6.24 1.77
C PHE A 11 -10.47 5.15 2.72
N VAL A 12 -10.20 3.88 2.42
CA VAL A 12 -10.43 2.78 3.37
C VAL A 12 -9.26 2.73 4.34
N SER A 13 -9.46 3.27 5.54
CA SER A 13 -8.52 3.13 6.66
C SER A 13 -8.79 1.80 7.36
N GLY A 14 -7.95 0.78 7.14
CA GLY A 14 -7.96 -0.42 7.98
C GLY A 14 -7.42 -0.07 9.36
N GLU A 15 -8.21 -0.30 10.40
CA GLU A 15 -7.79 -0.12 11.80
C GLU A 15 -6.65 -1.10 12.10
N ALA A 16 -5.50 -0.58 12.50
CA ALA A 16 -4.38 -1.39 12.98
C ALA A 16 -4.47 -1.53 14.50
N GLU A 17 -4.71 -2.75 14.99
CA GLU A 17 -4.75 -3.11 16.40
C GLU A 17 -3.44 -2.77 17.13
N ALA A 18 -3.45 -1.66 17.87
CA ALA A 18 -2.41 -1.34 18.84
C ALA A 18 -2.63 -2.13 20.15
N ARG A 19 -1.92 -3.24 20.36
CA ARG A 19 -1.88 -3.96 21.65
C ARG A 19 -0.56 -3.70 22.40
N ARG A 20 -0.71 -3.12 23.60
CA ARG A 20 0.18 -3.12 24.80
C ARG A 20 1.57 -2.46 24.72
N GLY A 21 1.70 -1.31 25.41
CA GLY A 21 2.76 -1.03 26.41
C GLY A 21 4.22 -0.79 25.99
N GLY A 22 4.57 -0.94 24.71
CA GLY A 22 5.86 -0.54 24.14
C GLY A 22 5.64 0.28 22.86
N LYS A 23 6.70 0.82 22.25
CA LYS A 23 6.60 1.43 20.92
C LYS A 23 5.85 0.47 20.00
N GLY A 24 4.63 0.84 19.62
CA GLY A 24 3.71 -0.07 18.96
C GLY A 24 4.17 -0.32 17.53
N TYR A 25 4.24 -1.58 17.12
CA TYR A 25 4.36 -1.91 15.71
C TYR A 25 3.08 -1.44 14.99
N TYR A 26 3.23 -0.68 13.92
CA TYR A 26 2.11 -0.33 13.05
C TYR A 26 2.48 -0.49 11.59
N VAL A 27 1.46 -0.84 10.79
CA VAL A 27 1.58 -1.03 9.35
C VAL A 27 0.51 -0.19 8.67
N LYS A 28 0.89 0.47 7.56
CA LYS A 28 -0.02 1.16 6.67
C LYS A 28 0.19 0.65 5.25
N GLN A 29 -0.90 0.45 4.52
CA GLN A 29 -0.86 0.01 3.13
C GLN A 29 -1.52 1.06 2.24
N TYR A 30 -0.90 1.34 1.10
CA TYR A 30 -1.37 2.31 0.13
C TYR A 30 -1.41 1.68 -1.25
N ASP A 31 -2.57 1.71 -1.88
CA ASP A 31 -2.74 1.24 -3.24
C ASP A 31 -2.41 2.34 -4.25
N VAL A 32 -1.49 2.03 -5.15
CA VAL A 32 -0.89 2.99 -6.07
C VAL A 32 -0.66 2.34 -7.44
N ASP A 33 -0.81 3.12 -8.51
CA ASP A 33 -0.71 2.58 -9.88
C ASP A 33 0.73 2.23 -10.30
N ARG A 34 1.72 2.65 -9.51
CA ARG A 34 3.16 2.50 -9.80
C ARG A 34 3.95 2.22 -8.51
N PRO A 35 5.13 1.61 -8.59
CA PRO A 35 5.93 1.27 -7.41
C PRO A 35 6.52 2.54 -6.78
N LEU A 36 5.83 3.10 -5.78
CA LEU A 36 6.33 4.25 -5.03
C LEU A 36 7.39 3.86 -3.99
N HIS A 37 8.22 4.83 -3.63
CA HIS A 37 9.15 4.72 -2.51
C HIS A 37 8.45 5.18 -1.22
N GLY A 38 8.52 4.35 -0.18
CA GLY A 38 8.13 4.74 1.16
C GLY A 38 9.30 5.37 1.92
N TYR A 39 9.08 5.63 3.21
CA TYR A 39 10.10 6.13 4.10
C TYR A 39 10.95 4.98 4.67
N GLU A 40 12.27 5.16 4.71
CA GLU A 40 13.23 4.23 5.30
C GLU A 40 14.09 4.98 6.32
N GLY A 41 14.06 4.56 7.58
CA GLY A 41 14.91 5.10 8.63
C GLY A 41 14.21 5.41 9.94
N HIS A 42 14.94 6.11 10.82
CA HIS A 42 14.46 6.47 12.16
C HIS A 42 13.62 7.75 12.16
N THR A 43 12.39 7.62 12.64
CA THR A 43 11.52 8.75 12.96
C THR A 43 12.01 9.51 14.18
N TRP A 44 11.60 10.77 14.32
CA TRP A 44 11.88 11.58 15.51
C TRP A 44 11.32 10.98 16.82
N ARG A 45 10.26 10.16 16.72
CA ARG A 45 9.68 9.41 17.84
C ARG A 45 10.47 8.13 18.16
N GLY A 46 11.55 7.88 17.44
CA GLY A 46 12.47 6.76 17.58
C GLY A 46 11.88 5.41 17.16
N TYR A 47 10.89 5.40 16.27
CA TYR A 47 10.54 4.21 15.50
C TYR A 47 11.49 4.09 14.32
N TYR A 48 11.96 2.89 14.02
CA TYR A 48 12.53 2.57 12.72
C TYR A 48 11.39 2.17 11.79
N CYS A 49 11.30 2.85 10.65
CA CYS A 49 10.32 2.57 9.62
C CYS A 49 11.00 2.02 8.37
N SER A 50 10.38 1.02 7.75
CA SER A 50 10.77 0.48 6.46
C SER A 50 9.55 0.29 5.57
N TYR A 51 9.79 0.08 4.27
CA TYR A 51 8.70 -0.12 3.32
C TYR A 51 8.94 -1.28 2.37
N LYS A 52 7.84 -1.86 1.88
CA LYS A 52 7.82 -2.89 0.84
C LYS A 52 6.94 -2.45 -0.32
N ARG A 53 7.33 -2.89 -1.52
CA ARG A 53 6.57 -2.69 -2.76
C ARG A 53 6.00 -4.03 -3.18
N LEU A 54 4.69 -4.19 -3.06
CA LEU A 54 3.98 -5.44 -3.34
C LEU A 54 3.26 -5.31 -4.69
N PRO A 55 3.70 -6.00 -5.76
CA PRO A 55 3.03 -5.92 -7.05
C PRO A 55 1.69 -6.66 -7.01
N LYS A 56 0.61 -6.00 -7.43
CA LYS A 56 -0.69 -6.64 -7.67
C LYS A 56 -0.70 -7.22 -9.08
N ARG A 57 -0.81 -8.55 -9.18
CA ARG A 57 -0.82 -9.27 -10.46
C ARG A 57 -2.21 -9.78 -10.76
N VAL A 58 -2.64 -9.62 -12.00
CA VAL A 58 -3.82 -10.31 -12.55
C VAL A 58 -3.35 -11.29 -13.61
N CYS A 59 -3.69 -12.55 -13.41
CA CYS A 59 -3.39 -13.63 -14.34
C CYS A 59 -4.64 -13.95 -15.17
N LYS A 60 -4.47 -14.05 -16.48
CA LYS A 60 -5.53 -14.45 -17.41
C LYS A 60 -5.05 -15.59 -18.28
N TRP A 61 -5.86 -16.63 -18.38
CA TRP A 61 -5.67 -17.71 -19.34
C TRP A 61 -6.06 -17.24 -20.74
N ASN A 62 -5.18 -17.45 -21.74
CA ASN A 62 -5.46 -17.05 -23.13
C ASN A 62 -5.71 -18.24 -24.08
N GLY A 63 -5.93 -19.44 -23.54
CA GLY A 63 -6.08 -20.67 -24.32
C GLY A 63 -4.81 -21.52 -24.41
N GLU A 64 -3.63 -20.90 -24.30
CA GLU A 64 -2.33 -21.59 -24.43
C GLU A 64 -1.50 -21.54 -23.15
N ARG A 65 -1.48 -20.39 -22.48
CA ARG A 65 -0.71 -20.16 -21.27
C ARG A 65 -1.35 -19.13 -20.37
N GLU A 66 -1.05 -19.23 -19.09
CA GLU A 66 -1.41 -18.19 -18.13
C GLU A 66 -0.47 -16.99 -18.32
N ARG A 67 -1.05 -15.81 -18.59
CA ARG A 67 -0.30 -14.55 -18.61
C ARG A 67 -0.67 -13.69 -17.41
N CYS A 68 0.30 -13.43 -16.56
CA CYS A 68 0.16 -12.51 -15.43
C CYS A 68 0.74 -11.14 -15.76
N LYS A 69 -0.05 -10.08 -15.56
CA LYS A 69 0.39 -8.68 -15.68
C LYS A 69 0.29 -7.99 -14.33
N VAL A 70 1.26 -7.13 -14.02
CA VAL A 70 1.16 -6.22 -12.88
C VAL A 70 0.17 -5.12 -13.27
N VAL A 71 -0.89 -4.97 -12.49
CA VAL A 71 -1.97 -3.99 -12.73
C VAL A 71 -1.99 -2.87 -11.70
N GLY A 72 -1.18 -2.98 -10.66
CA GLY A 72 -1.06 -1.99 -9.60
C GLY A 72 -0.04 -2.44 -8.57
N TRP A 73 0.13 -1.63 -7.53
CA TRP A 73 1.09 -1.86 -6.47
C TRP A 73 0.45 -1.50 -5.13
N THR A 74 0.88 -2.20 -4.08
CA THR A 74 0.66 -1.77 -2.71
C THR A 74 2.00 -1.36 -2.11
N LEU A 75 2.08 -0.13 -1.62
CA LEU A 75 3.15 0.32 -0.75
C LEU A 75 2.77 -0.03 0.69
N GLU A 76 3.51 -0.95 1.30
CA GLU A 76 3.37 -1.30 2.72
C GLU A 76 4.46 -0.56 3.50
N GLN A 77 4.07 0.27 4.47
CA GLN A 77 4.94 1.00 5.38
C GLN A 77 4.79 0.38 6.78
N SER A 78 5.87 -0.14 7.34
CA SER A 78 5.92 -0.66 8.70
C SER A 78 6.82 0.20 9.57
N CYS A 79 6.49 0.33 10.85
CA CYS A 79 7.28 1.09 11.83
C CYS A 79 7.27 0.39 13.19
N GLN A 80 8.45 0.28 13.83
CA GLN A 80 8.67 -0.36 15.14
C GLN A 80 9.70 0.39 15.99
#